data_AF-X0ZFK9-F1
#
_entry.id   AF-X0ZFK9-F1
#
_cell.length_a   1.000
_cell.length_b   1.000
_cell.length_c   1.000
_cell.angle_alpha   90.00
_cell.angle_beta   90.00
_cell.angle_gamma   90.00
#
_symmetry.space_group_name_H-M   'P 1'
#
loop_
_entity.id
_entity.type
_entity.pdbx_description
1 polymer ?
#
loop_
_entity_poly.entity_id
_entity_poly.type
_entity_poly.pdbx_seq_one_letter_code
_entity_poly.pdbx_strand_id
1 'polypeptide(L)' 'MTRLSVGIGEIKASCRPGDIITAVSLGSCVAIVLSDNAIGAVAVAHCMLPLETDDAAKDPQKP' A
#
# COMPACT_ATOMS: atom_id res chain seq x y z
N MET A 1 -21.16 6.26 7.42
CA MET A 1 -19.75 6.67 7.62
C MET A 1 -19.04 5.50 8.24
N THR A 2 -18.19 4.81 7.48
CA THR A 2 -17.48 3.61 7.93
C THR A 2 -15.98 3.90 8.00
N ARG A 3 -15.30 3.35 9.00
CA ARG A 3 -13.82 3.36 9.08
C ARG A 3 -13.28 2.01 8.62
N LEU A 4 -12.43 2.03 7.61
CA LEU A 4 -11.81 0.86 7.01
C LEU A 4 -10.32 0.85 7.40
N SER A 5 -9.94 0.03 8.37
CA SER A 5 -8.53 -0.19 8.71
C SER A 5 -7.87 -1.12 7.69
N VAL A 6 -6.70 -0.79 7.17
CA VAL A 6 -5.95 -1.62 6.21
C VAL A 6 -4.75 -2.22 6.92
N GLY A 7 -4.72 -3.55 7.04
CA GLY A 7 -3.61 -4.30 7.59
C GLY A 7 -2.46 -4.49 6.61
N ILE A 8 -1.33 -5.02 7.08
CA ILE A 8 -0.15 -5.29 6.25
C ILE A 8 -0.51 -6.29 5.15
N GLY A 9 -0.19 -5.97 3.89
CA GLY A 9 -0.51 -6.81 2.74
C GLY A 9 -1.97 -6.75 2.29
N GLU A 10 -2.79 -5.91 2.92
CA GLU A 10 -4.20 -5.74 2.54
C GLU A 10 -4.41 -4.54 1.61
N ILE A 11 -5.56 -4.57 0.94
CA ILE A 11 -6.09 -3.48 0.15
C ILE A 11 -7.56 -3.28 0.54
N LYS A 12 -7.97 -2.03 0.76
CA LYS A 12 -9.39 -1.68 0.92
C LYS A 12 -9.74 -0.51 0.04
N ALA A 13 -10.98 -0.49 -0.43
CA ALA A 13 -11.53 0.57 -1.26
C ALA A 13 -12.92 0.97 -0.78
N SER A 14 -13.30 2.21 -1.06
CA SER A 14 -14.67 2.70 -0.89
C SER A 14 -15.00 3.72 -1.97
N CYS A 15 -16.25 3.72 -2.42
CA CYS A 15 -16.86 4.75 -3.25
C CYS A 15 -17.95 5.51 -2.50
N ARG A 16 -18.06 5.31 -1.17
CA ARG A 16 -19.07 5.97 -0.34
C ARG A 16 -18.50 7.26 0.23
N PRO A 17 -19.10 8.42 -0.07
CA PRO A 17 -18.67 9.69 0.51
C PRO A 17 -18.65 9.63 2.05
N GLY A 18 -17.57 10.14 2.63
CA GLY A 18 -17.38 10.19 4.07
C GLY A 18 -16.79 8.93 4.71
N ASP A 19 -16.63 7.82 3.99
CA ASP A 19 -15.84 6.70 4.50
C ASP A 19 -14.37 7.11 4.68
N ILE A 20 -13.73 6.59 5.73
CA ILE A 20 -12.33 6.86 6.03
C ILE A 20 -11.56 5.55 5.91
N ILE A 21 -10.56 5.52 5.02
CA ILE A 21 -9.65 4.39 4.86
C ILE A 21 -8.34 4.73 5.58
N THR A 22 -7.86 3.86 6.46
CA THR A 22 -6.67 4.13 7.28
C THR A 22 -5.73 2.94 7.29
N ALA A 23 -4.51 3.14 6.78
CA ALA A 23 -3.38 2.27 7.06
C ALA A 23 -2.58 2.88 8.22
N VAL A 24 -2.32 2.10 9.27
CA VAL A 24 -1.55 2.54 10.45
C VAL A 24 -0.29 1.71 10.59
N SER A 25 0.66 2.19 11.39
CA SER A 25 1.88 1.43 11.73
C SER A 25 2.72 1.02 10.51
N LEU A 26 2.85 1.91 9.52
CA LEU A 26 3.57 1.60 8.28
C LEU A 26 5.03 1.19 8.53
N GLY A 27 5.75 1.86 9.44
CA GLY A 27 7.14 1.49 9.74
C GLY A 27 8.01 1.57 8.48
N SER A 28 8.45 0.41 7.97
CA SER A 28 9.12 0.30 6.68
C SER A 28 8.15 0.17 5.49
N CYS A 29 6.94 -0.34 5.70
CA CYS A 29 5.93 -0.53 4.67
C CYS A 29 5.47 0.78 4.04
N VAL A 30 4.85 0.67 2.86
CA VAL A 30 4.36 1.83 2.08
C VAL A 30 2.85 1.72 1.90
N ALA A 31 2.13 2.81 2.19
CA ALA A 31 0.73 2.95 1.80
C ALA A 31 0.65 3.56 0.40
N ILE A 32 -0.01 2.87 -0.52
CA ILE A 32 -0.32 3.39 -1.86
C ILE A 32 -1.79 3.77 -1.88
N VAL A 33 -2.08 5.03 -2.21
CA VAL A 33 -3.43 5.55 -2.33
C VAL A 33 -3.75 5.77 -3.81
N LEU A 34 -4.87 5.22 -4.26
CA LEU A 34 -5.39 5.44 -5.61
C LEU A 34 -6.76 6.10 -5.52
N SER A 35 -6.96 7.18 -6.28
CA SER A 35 -8.24 7.90 -6.33
C SER A 35 -8.71 7.98 -7.78
N ASP A 36 -9.94 7.56 -8.02
CA ASP A 36 -10.62 7.75 -9.30
C ASP A 36 -11.81 8.70 -9.09
N ASN A 37 -11.66 9.92 -9.60
CA ASN A 37 -12.67 10.97 -9.50
C ASN A 37 -13.87 10.73 -10.43
N ALA A 38 -13.72 9.95 -11.51
CA ALA A 38 -14.82 9.69 -12.44
C ALA A 38 -15.92 8.83 -11.78
N ILE A 39 -15.52 7.92 -10.88
CA ILE A 39 -16.43 7.04 -10.15
C ILE A 39 -16.50 7.34 -8.64
N GLY A 40 -15.76 8.35 -8.17
CA GLY A 40 -15.71 8.74 -6.76
C GLY A 40 -15.15 7.65 -5.84
N ALA A 41 -14.23 6.82 -6.33
CA ALA A 41 -13.66 5.70 -5.60
C ALA A 41 -12.25 6.02 -5.10
N VAL A 42 -11.94 5.57 -3.90
CA VAL A 42 -10.59 5.63 -3.32
C VAL A 42 -10.22 4.25 -2.81
N ALA A 43 -8.98 3.84 -3.04
CA ALA A 43 -8.38 2.63 -2.51
C ALA A 43 -7.07 2.93 -1.78
N VAL A 44 -6.78 2.15 -0.74
CA VAL A 44 -5.50 2.16 -0.04
C VAL A 44 -4.98 0.73 0.02
N ALA A 45 -3.75 0.54 -0.46
CA ALA A 45 -2.98 -0.69 -0.31
C ALA A 45 -1.87 -0.46 0.71
N HIS A 46 -1.72 -1.36 1.67
CA HIS A 46 -0.61 -1.34 2.62
C HIS A 46 0.44 -2.36 2.18
N CYS A 47 1.37 -1.92 1.34
CA CYS A 47 2.39 -2.76 0.75
C CYS A 47 3.52 -3.03 1.75
N MET A 48 3.78 -4.31 2.03
CA MET A 48 5.03 -4.71 2.66
C MET A 48 6.16 -4.39 1.68
N LEU A 49 7.24 -3.77 2.17
CA LEU A 49 8.42 -3.57 1.31
C LEU A 49 8.93 -4.92 0.84
N PRO A 50 9.51 -4.99 -0.38
CA PRO A 50 10.28 -6.15 -0.76
C PRO A 50 11.32 -6.41 0.33
N LEU A 51 11.44 -7.67 0.74
CA LEU A 51 12.68 -8.14 1.35
C LEU A 51 13.79 -7.76 0.37
N GLU A 52 14.92 -7.25 0.90
CA GLU A 52 16.05 -6.75 0.12
C GLU A 52 16.16 -7.52 -1.19
N THR A 53 16.13 -6.80 -2.32
CA THR A 53 16.30 -7.41 -3.63
C THR A 53 17.49 -8.34 -3.52
N ASP A 54 17.20 -9.64 -3.63
CA ASP A 54 18.21 -10.69 -3.50
C ASP A 54 19.43 -10.22 -4.28
N ASP A 55 20.59 -10.25 -3.62
CA ASP A 55 21.91 -9.91 -4.15
C ASP A 55 22.27 -10.71 -5.43
N ALA A 56 21.33 -11.42 -6.07
CA ALA A 56 21.41 -11.95 -7.42
C ALA A 56 21.65 -10.91 -8.53
N ALA A 57 21.69 -9.61 -8.20
CA ALA A 57 22.25 -8.56 -9.06
C ALA A 57 23.66 -8.09 -8.62
N LYS A 58 24.35 -8.81 -7.72
CA LYS A 58 25.81 -8.68 -7.58
C LYS A 58 26.46 -9.33 -8.79
N ASP A 59 26.91 -8.46 -9.69
CA ASP A 59 27.94 -8.71 -10.68
C ASP A 59 28.99 -9.73 -10.17
N PRO A 60 29.24 -10.86 -10.86
CA PRO A 60 30.28 -11.82 -10.49
C PRO A 60 31.72 -11.28 -10.61
N GLN A 61 31.93 -10.00 -10.95
CA GLN A 61 33.25 -9.37 -10.93
C GLN A 61 33.40 -8.33 -9.82
N LYS A 62 33.93 -8.76 -8.67
CA LYS A 62 34.76 -7.90 -7.83
C LYS A 62 36.05 -8.66 -7.47
N PRO A 63 37.24 -8.04 -7.61
CA PRO A 63 38.55 -8.69 -7.48
C PRO A 63 38.82 -9.30 -6.10
#